data_AF-A0A1Y4LM32-F1
#
_entry.id   AF-A0A1Y4LM32-F1
#
_cell.length_a   1.000
_cell.length_b   1.000
_cell.length_c   1.000
_cell.angle_alpha   90.00
_cell.angle_beta   90.00
_cell.angle_gamma   90.00
#
_symmetry.space_group_name_H-M   'P 1'
#
loop_
_entity.id
_entity.type
_entity.pdbx_description
1 polymer ?
#
loop_
_entity_poly.entity_id
_entity_poly.type
_entity_poly.pdbx_seq_one_letter_code
_entity_poly.pdbx_strand_id
1 'polypeptide(L)'
;MPEKKTPGRFTISLNLEDPIQREVAEVINRQGPRRKAQFIVNAISHYIHCSETPVIQRALEPAADSAAIEAVILHVLAEKGLLREKAQPQRTAVPVMPVEQEKEVRRQAEELLGEKGVSAIQSTIAAFRQR
;
A
#
# COMPACT_ATOMS: atom_id res chain seq x y z
N MET A 1 7.83 2.15 -30.39
CA MET A 1 7.99 0.81 -29.77
C MET A 1 9.13 0.91 -28.76
N PRO A 2 8.85 0.90 -27.44
CA PRO A 2 9.89 0.98 -26.43
C PRO A 2 10.73 -0.31 -26.50
N GLU A 3 12.01 -0.17 -26.80
CA GLU A 3 12.94 -1.29 -26.89
C GLU A 3 12.92 -2.10 -25.59
N LYS A 4 12.53 -3.37 -25.70
CA LYS A 4 12.54 -4.32 -24.59
C LYS A 4 13.99 -4.42 -24.10
N LYS A 5 14.25 -4.09 -22.82
CA LYS A 5 15.55 -4.28 -22.16
C LYS A 5 16.10 -5.64 -22.56
N THR A 6 17.27 -5.67 -23.20
CA THR A 6 17.93 -6.91 -23.59
C THR A 6 18.15 -7.77 -22.35
N PRO A 7 17.50 -8.95 -22.24
CA PRO A 7 17.62 -9.78 -21.06
C PRO A 7 19.09 -10.17 -20.87
N GLY A 8 19.60 -10.01 -19.64
CA GLY A 8 20.98 -10.36 -19.28
C GLY A 8 22.01 -9.24 -19.38
N ARG A 9 21.66 -8.04 -19.87
CA ARG A 9 22.57 -6.87 -19.82
C ARG A 9 22.38 -6.09 -18.51
N PHE A 10 23.41 -6.09 -17.67
CA PHE A 10 23.44 -5.35 -16.40
C PHE A 10 24.57 -4.33 -16.40
N THR A 11 24.28 -3.13 -15.90
CA THR A 11 25.28 -2.09 -15.61
C THR A 11 25.30 -1.90 -14.11
N ILE A 12 26.48 -2.03 -13.49
CA ILE A 12 26.67 -1.92 -12.04
C ILE A 12 27.70 -0.81 -11.79
N SER A 13 27.39 0.09 -10.86
CA SER A 13 28.31 1.11 -10.35
C SER A 13 28.60 0.80 -8.90
N LEU A 14 29.87 0.65 -8.54
CA LEU A 14 30.31 0.40 -7.17
C LEU A 14 30.71 1.73 -6.53
N ASN A 15 30.34 1.94 -5.27
CA ASN A 15 30.77 3.12 -4.52
C ASN A 15 32.21 2.92 -4.05
N LEU A 16 33.12 3.82 -4.42
CA LEU A 16 34.53 3.76 -4.00
C LEU A 16 34.79 4.36 -2.61
N GLU A 17 33.80 5.06 -2.05
CA GLU A 17 33.86 5.58 -0.67
C GLU A 17 33.65 4.47 0.37
N ASP A 18 32.98 3.38 -0.01
CA ASP A 18 32.82 2.19 0.82
C ASP A 18 34.05 1.28 0.64
N PRO A 19 34.80 0.97 1.72
CA PRO A 19 36.02 0.16 1.63
C PRO A 19 35.76 -1.24 1.06
N ILE A 20 34.60 -1.84 1.36
CA ILE A 20 34.25 -3.19 0.88
C ILE A 20 34.00 -3.16 -0.63
N GLN A 21 33.19 -2.21 -1.09
CA GLN A 21 32.88 -2.07 -2.51
C GLN A 21 34.11 -1.64 -3.33
N ARG A 22 34.99 -0.83 -2.74
CA ARG A 22 36.28 -0.49 -3.33
C ARG A 22 37.15 -1.72 -3.54
N GLU A 23 37.29 -2.57 -2.53
CA GLU A 23 38.05 -3.82 -2.65
C GLU A 23 37.48 -4.71 -3.76
N VAL A 24 36.15 -4.89 -3.80
CA VAL A 24 35.47 -5.66 -4.85
C VAL A 24 35.73 -5.05 -6.23
N ALA A 25 35.67 -3.72 -6.36
CA ALA A 25 35.96 -3.03 -7.62
C ALA A 25 37.41 -3.27 -8.07
N GLU A 26 38.38 -3.23 -7.16
CA GLU A 26 39.78 -3.53 -7.44
C GLU A 26 39.97 -4.98 -7.90
N VAL A 27 39.35 -5.94 -7.20
CA VAL A 27 39.42 -7.37 -7.56
C VAL A 27 38.83 -7.62 -8.95
N ILE A 28 37.69 -7.01 -9.28
CA ILE A 28 37.05 -7.10 -10.60
C ILE A 28 37.93 -6.41 -11.66
N ASN A 29 38.55 -5.28 -11.35
CA ASN A 29 39.42 -4.56 -12.29
C ASN A 29 40.73 -5.29 -12.58
N ARG A 30 41.25 -6.07 -11.62
CA ARG A 30 42.37 -7.00 -11.85
C ARG A 30 42.00 -8.14 -12.79
N GLN A 31 40.72 -8.47 -12.94
CA GLN A 31 40.29 -9.42 -13.96
C GLN A 31 40.43 -8.76 -15.34
N GLY A 32 41.14 -9.44 -16.25
CA GLY A 32 41.37 -8.92 -17.60
C GLY A 32 40.08 -8.54 -18.33
N PRO A 33 40.14 -7.73 -19.41
CA PRO A 33 38.99 -7.06 -20.02
C PRO A 33 37.80 -7.96 -20.37
N ARG A 34 38.06 -9.23 -20.73
CA ARG A 34 37.05 -10.21 -21.14
C ARG A 34 36.61 -11.17 -20.03
N ARG A 35 37.21 -11.08 -18.84
CA ARG A 35 36.98 -12.02 -17.72
C ARG A 35 36.15 -11.44 -16.58
N LYS A 36 35.91 -10.12 -16.56
CA LYS A 36 35.10 -9.45 -15.52
C LYS A 36 33.71 -10.06 -15.36
N ALA A 37 33.00 -10.24 -16.47
CA ALA A 37 31.66 -10.84 -16.46
C ALA A 37 31.69 -12.29 -15.95
N GLN A 38 32.64 -13.09 -16.43
CA GLN A 38 32.80 -14.49 -16.00
C GLN A 38 33.15 -14.59 -14.51
N PHE A 39 34.01 -13.70 -14.02
CA PHE A 39 34.37 -13.64 -12.60
C PHE A 39 33.15 -13.34 -11.72
N ILE A 40 32.33 -12.35 -12.12
CA ILE A 40 31.09 -12.02 -11.40
C ILE A 40 30.12 -13.20 -11.42
N VAL A 41 29.94 -13.87 -12.56
CA VAL A 41 29.08 -15.06 -12.68
C VAL A 41 29.57 -16.18 -11.77
N ASN A 42 30.88 -16.45 -11.72
CA ASN A 42 31.45 -17.48 -10.86
C ASN A 42 31.27 -17.15 -9.38
N ALA A 43 31.47 -15.89 -8.98
CA ALA A 43 31.26 -15.43 -7.61
C ALA A 43 29.79 -15.60 -7.18
N ILE A 44 28.84 -15.22 -8.04
CA ILE A 44 27.40 -15.38 -7.79
C ILE A 44 27.03 -16.87 -7.74
N SER A 45 27.55 -17.68 -8.66
CA SER A 45 27.34 -19.13 -8.68
C SER A 45 27.85 -19.77 -7.38
N HIS A 46 29.06 -19.42 -6.95
CA HIS A 46 29.62 -19.88 -5.68
C HIS A 46 28.75 -19.46 -4.49
N TYR A 47 28.30 -18.20 -4.45
CA TYR A 47 27.42 -17.69 -3.40
C TYR A 47 26.10 -18.48 -3.29
N ILE A 48 25.49 -18.86 -4.42
CA ILE A 48 24.23 -19.63 -4.45
C ILE A 48 24.42 -21.06 -3.90
N HIS A 49 25.59 -21.67 -4.12
CA HIS A 49 25.86 -23.07 -3.77
C HIS A 49 26.66 -23.25 -2.48
N CYS A 50 27.06 -22.16 -1.81
CA CYS A 50 27.71 -22.22 -0.50
C CYS A 50 26.70 -22.48 0.61
N SER A 51 26.97 -23.50 1.44
CA SER A 51 26.18 -23.80 2.65
C SER A 51 26.56 -22.94 3.87
N GLU A 52 27.71 -22.28 3.83
CA GLU A 52 28.28 -21.49 4.94
C GLU A 52 28.06 -19.98 4.79
N THR A 53 27.50 -19.52 3.66
CA THR A 53 27.25 -18.09 3.46
C THR A 53 26.11 -17.64 4.36
N PRO A 54 26.29 -16.59 5.18
CA PRO A 54 25.19 -16.00 5.90
C PRO A 54 24.16 -15.60 4.85
N VAL A 55 22.94 -16.11 5.00
CA VAL A 55 21.80 -15.73 4.16
C VAL A 55 21.77 -14.22 4.22
N ILE A 56 22.23 -13.53 3.16
CA ILE A 56 21.79 -12.16 2.91
C ILE A 56 20.29 -12.35 2.93
N GLN A 57 19.65 -11.86 4.00
CA GLN A 57 18.22 -11.93 4.17
C GLN A 57 17.68 -11.32 2.90
N ARG A 58 17.39 -12.20 1.95
CA ARG A 58 16.84 -11.83 0.67
C ARG A 58 15.61 -11.12 1.16
N ALA A 59 15.44 -9.85 0.83
CA ALA A 59 14.20 -9.13 1.11
C ALA A 59 13.01 -9.75 0.35
N LEU A 60 13.02 -11.06 0.07
CA LEU A 60 11.90 -11.91 0.35
C LEU A 60 11.74 -12.01 1.88
N GLU A 61 11.31 -10.91 2.50
CA GLU A 61 10.53 -11.12 3.72
C GLU A 61 9.45 -12.15 3.34
N PRO A 62 9.28 -13.25 4.09
CA PRO A 62 8.01 -13.96 4.01
C PRO A 62 6.97 -12.88 4.23
N ALA A 63 6.02 -12.71 3.30
CA ALA A 63 4.99 -11.66 3.39
C ALA A 63 4.52 -11.63 4.84
N ALA A 64 4.97 -10.61 5.59
CA ALA A 64 4.99 -10.70 7.03
C ALA A 64 3.56 -11.02 7.46
N ASP A 65 3.38 -12.11 8.22
CA ASP A 65 2.05 -12.66 8.46
C ASP A 65 1.20 -11.54 9.07
N SER A 66 0.28 -11.02 8.25
CA SER A 66 -0.51 -9.84 8.60
C SER A 66 -1.27 -10.09 9.89
N ALA A 67 -1.65 -11.35 10.17
CA ALA A 67 -2.32 -11.73 11.39
C ALA A 67 -1.39 -11.64 12.62
N ALA A 68 -0.13 -12.04 12.48
CA ALA A 68 0.86 -11.92 13.55
C ALA A 68 1.17 -10.44 13.87
N ILE A 69 1.33 -9.61 12.83
CA ILE A 69 1.54 -8.17 13.00
C ILE A 69 0.33 -7.51 13.67
N GLU A 70 -0.88 -7.83 13.20
CA GLU A 70 -2.12 -7.31 13.78
C GLU A 70 -2.27 -7.69 15.25
N ALA A 71 -1.98 -8.95 15.61
CA ALA A 71 -2.03 -9.40 17.01
C ALA A 71 -1.07 -8.61 17.91
N VAL A 72 0.14 -8.33 17.44
CA VAL A 72 1.12 -7.51 18.18
C VAL A 72 0.63 -6.07 18.31
N ILE A 73 0.11 -5.47 17.24
CA ILE A 73 -0.45 -4.11 17.28
C ILE A 73 -1.62 -4.02 18.26
N LEU A 74 -2.57 -4.96 18.21
CA LEU A 74 -3.71 -5.00 19.12
C LEU A 74 -3.25 -5.15 20.57
N HIS A 75 -2.26 -6.01 20.84
CA HIS A 75 -1.70 -6.17 22.18
C HIS A 75 -1.08 -4.86 22.70
N VAL A 76 -0.28 -4.17 21.87
CA VAL A 76 0.34 -2.88 22.25
C VAL A 76 -0.72 -1.80 22.45
N LEU A 77 -1.72 -1.72 21.57
CA LEU A 77 -2.82 -0.75 21.72
C LEU A 77 -3.65 -1.04 22.98
N ALA A 78 -3.84 -2.30 23.35
CA ALA A 78 -4.51 -2.70 24.60
C ALA A 78 -3.71 -2.25 25.82
N GLU A 79 -2.40 -2.55 25.83
CA GLU A 79 -1.49 -2.17 26.92
C GLU A 79 -1.43 -0.65 27.12
N LYS A 80 -1.46 0.13 26.04
CA LYS A 80 -1.49 1.59 26.10
C LYS A 80 -2.88 2.19 26.33
N GLY A 81 -3.92 1.37 26.50
CA GLY A 81 -5.29 1.82 26.73
C GLY A 81 -5.91 2.57 25.55
N LEU A 82 -5.37 2.37 24.34
CA LEU A 82 -5.79 3.04 23.11
C LEU A 82 -6.84 2.24 22.33
N LEU A 83 -7.06 0.96 22.69
CA LEU A 83 -8.22 0.22 22.23
C LEU A 83 -9.46 0.77 22.93
N ARG A 84 -10.10 1.71 22.26
CA ARG A 84 -11.46 2.12 22.58
C ARG A 84 -12.34 0.89 22.37
N GLU A 85 -12.85 0.33 23.47
CA GLU A 85 -13.86 -0.72 23.43
C GLU A 85 -14.93 -0.29 22.43
N LYS A 86 -15.21 -1.15 21.45
CA LYS A 86 -16.29 -0.92 20.48
C LYS A 86 -17.55 -0.67 21.31
N ALA A 87 -17.90 0.61 21.47
CA ALA A 87 -19.25 1.00 21.77
C ALA A 87 -20.10 0.24 20.77
N GLN A 88 -21.04 -0.55 21.31
CA GLN A 88 -22.01 -1.31 20.55
C GLN A 88 -22.48 -0.49 19.34
N PRO A 89 -22.84 -1.13 18.22
CA PRO A 89 -23.58 -0.44 17.19
C PRO A 89 -24.89 0.00 17.86
N GLN A 90 -24.93 1.24 18.33
CA GLN A 90 -26.16 1.98 18.41
C GLN A 90 -26.68 1.91 16.99
N ARG A 91 -27.66 1.02 16.77
CA ARG A 91 -28.58 1.14 15.65
C ARG A 91 -28.88 2.62 15.59
N THR A 92 -28.36 3.29 14.57
CA THR A 92 -28.76 4.64 14.22
C THR A 92 -30.23 4.52 13.88
N ALA A 93 -31.06 4.66 14.92
CA ALA A 93 -32.39 5.17 14.74
C ALA A 93 -32.16 6.46 13.95
N VAL A 94 -32.58 6.43 12.68
CA VAL A 94 -32.67 7.62 11.85
C VAL A 94 -33.28 8.69 12.76
N PRO A 95 -32.63 9.86 12.94
CA PRO A 95 -33.24 10.90 13.75
C PRO A 95 -34.56 11.22 13.08
N VAL A 96 -35.66 10.82 13.71
CA VAL A 96 -37.00 11.20 13.29
C VAL A 96 -37.03 12.70 13.52
N MET A 97 -36.83 13.45 12.46
CA MET A 97 -36.97 14.90 12.50
C MET A 97 -38.38 15.21 13.02
N PRO A 98 -38.53 16.17 13.95
CA PRO A 98 -39.84 16.65 14.32
C PRO A 98 -40.62 17.04 13.06
N VAL A 99 -41.84 16.52 12.90
CA VAL A 99 -42.70 16.75 11.72
C VAL A 99 -42.88 18.24 11.39
N GLU A 100 -42.76 19.10 12.42
CA GLU A 100 -42.75 20.56 12.30
C GLU A 100 -41.55 21.10 11.50
N GLN A 101 -40.34 20.57 11.74
CA GLN A 101 -39.13 21.02 11.04
C GLN A 101 -39.10 20.54 9.59
N GLU A 102 -39.64 19.35 9.31
CA GLU A 102 -39.75 18.85 7.93
C GLU A 102 -40.71 19.71 7.09
N LYS A 103 -41.83 20.14 7.69
CA LYS A 103 -42.79 21.05 7.04
C LYS A 103 -42.16 22.42 6.76
N GLU A 104 -41.38 22.95 7.71
CA GLU A 104 -40.74 24.25 7.54
C GLU A 104 -39.65 24.21 6.45
N VAL A 105 -38.80 23.17 6.43
CA VAL A 105 -37.79 22.98 5.39
C VAL A 105 -38.46 22.80 4.02
N ARG A 106 -39.57 22.06 3.95
CA ARG A 106 -40.34 21.89 2.71
C ARG A 106 -40.95 23.21 2.24
N ARG A 107 -41.50 24.02 3.15
CA ARG A 107 -42.07 25.33 2.82
C ARG A 107 -41.01 26.29 2.27
N GLN A 108 -39.83 26.32 2.89
CA GLN A 108 -38.70 27.11 2.40
C GLN A 108 -38.23 26.65 1.02
N ALA A 109 -38.22 25.33 0.77
CA ALA A 109 -37.89 24.80 -0.55
C ALA A 109 -38.96 25.15 -1.61
N GLU A 110 -40.24 25.14 -1.24
CA GLU A 110 -41.35 25.54 -2.12
C GLU A 110 -41.29 27.05 -2.45
N GLU A 111 -40.85 27.91 -1.52
CA GLU A 111 -40.64 29.34 -1.77
C GLU A 111 -39.49 29.62 -2.75
N LEU A 112 -38.39 28.85 -2.65
CA LEU A 112 -37.20 29.05 -3.48
C LEU A 112 -37.29 28.40 -4.87
N LEU A 113 -37.90 27.23 -4.97
CA LEU A 113 -37.90 26.40 -6.19
C LEU A 113 -39.29 26.28 -6.84
N GLY A 114 -40.34 26.73 -6.15
CA GLY A 114 -41.73 26.51 -6.52
C GLY A 114 -42.19 25.06 -6.28
N GLU A 115 -43.49 24.87 -6.11
CA GLU A 115 -44.12 23.56 -5.88
C GLU A 115 -43.76 22.53 -6.97
N LYS A 116 -43.71 22.98 -8.23
CA LYS A 116 -43.32 22.14 -9.37
C LYS A 116 -41.86 21.69 -9.31
N GLY A 117 -40.95 22.53 -8.82
CA GLY A 117 -39.54 22.20 -8.68
C GLY A 117 -39.29 21.16 -7.58
N VAL A 118 -39.94 21.33 -6.43
CA VAL A 118 -39.84 20.37 -5.31
C VAL A 118 -40.40 19.00 -5.71
N SER A 119 -41.55 18.96 -6.40
CA SER A 119 -42.17 17.71 -6.87
C SER A 119 -41.30 16.97 -7.91
N ALA A 120 -40.64 17.71 -8.82
CA ALA A 120 -39.71 17.11 -9.79
C ALA A 120 -38.50 16.44 -9.11
N ILE A 121 -37.95 17.07 -8.05
CA ILE A 121 -36.84 16.51 -7.27
C ILE A 121 -37.27 15.22 -6.56
N GLN A 122 -38.44 15.23 -5.92
CA GLN A 122 -38.97 14.05 -5.23
C GLN A 122 -39.20 12.89 -6.20
N SER A 123 -39.80 13.17 -7.37
CA SER A 123 -40.01 12.18 -8.42
C SER A 123 -38.70 11.58 -8.94
N THR A 124 -37.68 12.41 -9.16
CA THR A 124 -36.37 11.95 -9.62
C THR A 124 -35.70 11.04 -8.59
N ILE A 125 -35.69 11.44 -7.30
CA ILE A 125 -35.13 10.62 -6.22
C ILE A 125 -35.90 9.29 -6.10
N ALA A 126 -37.23 9.30 -6.23
CA ALA A 126 -38.03 8.09 -6.17
C ALA A 126 -37.72 7.13 -7.33
N ALA A 127 -37.53 7.64 -8.55
CA ALA A 127 -37.16 6.84 -9.70
C ALA A 127 -35.79 6.15 -9.54
N PHE A 128 -34.83 6.80 -8.87
CA PHE A 128 -33.53 6.19 -8.55
C PHE A 128 -33.61 5.10 -7.48
N ARG A 129 -34.62 5.14 -6.61
CA ARG A 129 -34.83 4.13 -5.56
C ARG A 129 -35.55 2.87 -6.03
N GLN A 130 -36.11 2.88 -7.25
CA GLN A 130 -36.84 1.75 -7.83
C GLN A 130 -35.99 0.89 -8.79
N ARG A 131 -34.69 1.19 -8.94
CA ARG A 131 -33.71 0.34 -9.64
C ARG A 131 -32.77 -0.32 -8.65
#